data_AF-A0A972SD99-F1
#
_entry.id   AF-A0A972SD99-F1
#
_cell.length_a   1.000
_cell.length_b   1.000
_cell.length_c   1.000
_cell.angle_alpha   90.00
_cell.angle_beta   90.00
_cell.angle_gamma   90.00
#
_symmetry.space_group_name_H-M   'P 1'
#
loop_
_entity.id
_entity.type
_entity.pdbx_description
1 polymer ?
#
loop_
_entity_poly.entity_id
_entity_poly.type
_entity_poly.pdbx_seq_one_letter_code
_entity_poly.pdbx_strand_id
1 'polypeptide(L)'
;MLIRKEHAIALLDLLKHERERERSDIYYNVTPEREPVFQELEFQNLAELYNPLEYGLTYWGRALVTLLEEMIEKGLVPHPEHWDENFRWLGTEVITMIADAIENNDLPGDLTEKALEERGFLEVRKEEKKGEFKAVNRYAKDVFEIFKNATPRLEVSKELAEYIKKTPVGPNESGHLPEGGRYPELLESMRLIAFSVPSSDIYAFTGLGKALKEALNYIAPSLPVVVSEDILYSLVKILDEGFDRLSDTEKETLWELGLVDENGNFYPGGEKLLEVYRLWKDKEFPPVKTFNIEILEAELLKTIDYIWTEEYTKNPEIVPTVEEIVHFLLEKPLKEYKHVLEYYGRRINQDFNYKKKEEIRKKFAEVKSVEELFKSFYEKGNEWYEKLFDVVQEALYTLEAFGLITTEEHKGKKVHKL
;
A
#
# COMPACT_ATOMS: atom_id res chain seq x y z
N MET A 1 -0.86 -11.23 -1.79
CA MET A 1 -1.58 -12.53 -1.80
C MET A 1 -3.04 -12.20 -2.02
N LEU A 2 -3.64 -12.89 -2.99
CA LEU A 2 -4.95 -12.69 -3.54
C LEU A 2 -5.62 -14.05 -3.72
N ILE A 3 -6.70 -14.30 -2.98
CA ILE A 3 -7.56 -15.48 -3.15
C ILE A 3 -8.99 -14.99 -3.34
N ARG A 4 -9.48 -15.16 -4.57
CA ARG A 4 -10.86 -14.93 -4.98
C ARG A 4 -11.55 -16.29 -5.11
N LYS A 5 -12.83 -16.28 -5.48
CA LYS A 5 -13.61 -17.47 -5.78
C LYS A 5 -12.87 -18.47 -6.68
N GLU A 6 -12.43 -18.03 -7.85
CA GLU A 6 -11.74 -18.88 -8.83
C GLU A 6 -10.42 -19.48 -8.30
N HIS A 7 -9.65 -18.70 -7.51
CA HIS A 7 -8.44 -19.17 -6.84
C HIS A 7 -8.74 -20.26 -5.82
N ALA A 8 -9.75 -20.03 -4.98
CA ALA A 8 -10.16 -20.97 -3.95
C ALA A 8 -10.67 -22.29 -4.56
N ILE A 9 -11.47 -22.22 -5.63
CA ILE A 9 -11.93 -23.39 -6.39
C ILE A 9 -10.73 -24.13 -7.00
N ALA A 10 -9.82 -23.43 -7.66
CA ALA A 10 -8.63 -24.04 -8.26
C ALA A 10 -7.74 -24.74 -7.22
N LEU A 11 -7.54 -24.14 -6.04
CA LEU A 11 -6.80 -24.76 -4.95
C LEU A 11 -7.50 -26.03 -4.43
N LEU A 12 -8.82 -26.00 -4.24
CA LEU A 12 -9.59 -27.18 -3.82
C LEU A 12 -9.57 -28.30 -4.86
N ASP A 13 -9.63 -27.97 -6.15
CA ASP A 13 -9.48 -28.92 -7.25
C ASP A 13 -8.12 -29.62 -7.20
N LEU A 14 -7.04 -28.84 -6.98
CA LEU A 14 -5.69 -29.38 -6.84
C LEU A 14 -5.57 -30.30 -5.61
N LEU A 15 -6.12 -29.88 -4.46
CA LEU A 15 -6.10 -30.68 -3.22
C LEU A 15 -6.85 -32.00 -3.40
N LYS A 16 -8.02 -31.95 -4.02
CA LYS A 16 -8.84 -33.13 -4.33
C LYS A 16 -8.07 -34.08 -5.26
N HIS A 17 -7.46 -33.54 -6.32
CA HIS A 17 -6.67 -34.33 -7.25
C HIS A 17 -5.49 -35.04 -6.57
N GLU A 18 -4.75 -34.33 -5.71
CA GLU A 18 -3.62 -34.87 -4.96
C GLU A 18 -4.03 -36.03 -4.03
N ARG A 19 -5.25 -35.98 -3.46
CA ARG A 19 -5.79 -37.03 -2.59
C ARG A 19 -6.35 -38.25 -3.34
N GLU A 20 -6.87 -38.06 -4.55
CA GLU A 20 -7.56 -39.10 -5.32
C GLU A 20 -6.61 -40.03 -6.10
N ARG A 21 -5.34 -39.66 -6.32
CA ARG A 21 -4.39 -40.49 -7.10
C ARG A 21 -3.30 -41.14 -6.27
N GLU A 22 -3.00 -42.40 -6.60
CA GLU A 22 -1.75 -43.06 -6.19
C GLU A 22 -0.56 -42.35 -6.87
N ARG A 23 0.58 -42.27 -6.16
CA ARG A 23 1.82 -41.46 -6.39
C ARG A 23 2.35 -41.20 -7.81
N SER A 24 1.84 -41.81 -8.88
CA SER A 24 2.40 -41.71 -10.22
C SER A 24 1.91 -40.52 -11.06
N ASP A 25 0.76 -39.92 -10.75
CA ASP A 25 0.23 -38.74 -11.45
C ASP A 25 -0.12 -37.64 -10.43
N ILE A 26 0.87 -36.81 -10.08
CA ILE A 26 0.78 -35.79 -9.03
C ILE A 26 0.17 -34.47 -9.58
N TYR A 27 -0.09 -34.40 -10.88
CA TYR A 27 -0.37 -33.15 -11.59
C TYR A 27 -1.79 -33.10 -12.15
N TYR A 28 -2.46 -31.99 -11.86
CA TYR A 28 -3.78 -31.68 -12.39
C TYR A 28 -3.67 -31.01 -13.76
N ASN A 29 -4.30 -31.62 -14.76
CA ASN A 29 -4.39 -31.07 -16.11
C ASN A 29 -5.46 -29.97 -16.18
N VAL A 30 -5.02 -28.74 -16.39
CA VAL A 30 -5.83 -27.51 -16.43
C VAL A 30 -6.31 -27.24 -17.86
N THR A 31 -7.53 -26.76 -18.02
CA THR A 31 -8.03 -26.30 -19.32
C THR A 31 -7.40 -24.94 -19.67
N PRO A 32 -7.05 -24.65 -20.95
CA PRO A 32 -6.43 -23.38 -21.33
C PRO A 32 -7.16 -22.13 -20.84
N GLU A 33 -8.49 -22.18 -20.74
CA GLU A 33 -9.31 -21.05 -20.29
C GLU A 33 -9.13 -20.74 -18.79
N ARG A 34 -8.70 -21.72 -17.99
CA ARG A 34 -8.45 -21.59 -16.56
C ARG A 34 -6.98 -21.27 -16.26
N GLU A 35 -6.07 -21.47 -17.20
CA GLU A 35 -4.63 -21.27 -17.02
C GLU A 35 -4.26 -19.91 -16.38
N PRO A 36 -4.89 -18.77 -16.74
CA PRO A 36 -4.58 -17.48 -16.09
C PRO A 36 -4.77 -17.49 -14.56
N VAL A 37 -5.75 -18.22 -14.05
CA VAL A 37 -6.01 -18.38 -12.61
C VAL A 37 -4.89 -19.17 -11.94
N PHE A 38 -4.37 -20.19 -12.62
CA PHE A 38 -3.26 -20.99 -12.12
C PHE A 38 -1.93 -20.25 -12.20
N GLN A 39 -1.73 -19.40 -13.21
CA GLN A 39 -0.59 -18.48 -13.29
C GLN A 39 -0.57 -17.50 -12.11
N GLU A 40 -1.71 -16.95 -11.70
CA GLU A 40 -1.81 -16.11 -10.50
C GLU A 40 -1.48 -16.88 -9.22
N LEU A 41 -1.92 -18.14 -9.10
CA LEU A 41 -1.54 -19.01 -7.97
C LEU A 41 -0.05 -19.37 -7.98
N GLU A 42 0.54 -19.57 -9.16
CA GLU A 42 1.96 -19.82 -9.35
C GLU A 42 2.79 -18.61 -8.92
N PHE A 43 2.39 -17.40 -9.31
CA PHE A 43 3.08 -16.17 -8.94
C PHE A 43 2.97 -15.86 -7.45
N GLN A 44 1.96 -16.41 -6.77
CA GLN A 44 1.84 -16.36 -5.31
C GLN A 44 2.63 -17.46 -4.58
N ASN A 45 3.26 -18.39 -5.31
CA ASN A 45 3.90 -19.60 -4.80
C ASN A 45 2.92 -20.51 -4.05
N LEU A 46 1.72 -20.67 -4.61
CA LEU A 46 0.67 -21.58 -4.12
C LEU A 46 0.45 -22.76 -5.08
N ALA A 47 0.69 -22.57 -6.37
CA ALA A 47 0.73 -23.65 -7.36
C ALA A 47 2.10 -23.67 -8.05
N GLU A 48 2.43 -24.78 -8.69
CA GLU A 48 3.64 -24.95 -9.48
C GLU A 48 3.29 -25.61 -10.82
N LEU A 49 3.78 -25.03 -11.91
CA LEU A 49 3.69 -25.58 -13.26
C LEU A 49 4.81 -26.62 -13.46
N TYR A 50 4.45 -27.86 -13.74
CA TYR A 50 5.42 -28.95 -13.97
C TYR A 50 5.62 -29.24 -15.46
N ASN A 51 4.54 -29.24 -16.21
CA ASN A 51 4.51 -29.33 -17.68
C ASN A 51 3.43 -28.37 -18.19
N PRO A 52 3.38 -28.04 -19.50
CA PRO A 52 2.32 -27.19 -20.03
C PRO A 52 0.94 -27.66 -19.59
N LEU A 53 0.18 -26.77 -18.94
CA LEU A 53 -1.14 -27.01 -18.35
C LEU A 53 -1.20 -28.04 -17.20
N GLU A 54 -0.07 -28.52 -16.69
CA GLU A 54 -0.02 -29.48 -15.57
C GLU A 54 0.47 -28.79 -14.29
N TYR A 55 -0.45 -28.59 -13.35
CA TYR A 55 -0.19 -27.88 -12.11
C TYR A 55 -0.30 -28.78 -10.88
N GLY A 56 0.48 -28.48 -9.84
CA GLY A 56 0.38 -29.08 -8.50
C GLY A 56 0.46 -28.04 -7.39
N LEU A 57 0.16 -28.45 -6.15
CA LEU A 57 0.28 -27.58 -4.97
C LEU A 57 1.73 -27.47 -4.52
N THR A 58 2.17 -26.24 -4.26
CA THR A 58 3.39 -26.00 -3.48
C THR A 58 3.15 -26.37 -2.01
N TYR A 59 4.21 -26.34 -1.20
CA TYR A 59 4.06 -26.50 0.26
C TYR A 59 3.08 -25.47 0.86
N TRP A 60 3.22 -24.20 0.47
CA TRP A 60 2.37 -23.11 0.98
C TRP A 60 0.96 -23.15 0.41
N GLY A 61 0.80 -23.57 -0.85
CA GLY A 61 -0.50 -23.86 -1.45
C GLY A 61 -1.25 -24.93 -0.67
N ARG A 62 -0.59 -26.06 -0.38
CA ARG A 62 -1.16 -27.16 0.39
C ARG A 62 -1.56 -26.72 1.80
N ALA A 63 -0.73 -25.94 2.48
CA ALA A 63 -1.05 -25.39 3.79
C ALA A 63 -2.30 -24.48 3.73
N LEU A 64 -2.36 -23.57 2.77
CA LEU A 64 -3.46 -22.61 2.63
C LEU A 64 -4.79 -23.28 2.30
N VAL A 65 -4.80 -24.21 1.33
CA VAL A 65 -6.04 -24.89 0.93
C VAL A 65 -6.55 -25.82 2.02
N THR A 66 -5.66 -26.46 2.78
CA THR A 66 -6.07 -27.29 3.93
C THR A 66 -6.74 -26.43 5.01
N LEU A 67 -6.20 -25.24 5.30
CA LEU A 67 -6.84 -24.28 6.22
C LEU A 67 -8.22 -23.86 5.71
N LEU A 68 -8.34 -23.54 4.41
CA LEU A 68 -9.62 -23.17 3.80
C LEU A 68 -10.65 -24.31 3.90
N GLU A 69 -10.25 -25.54 3.56
CA GLU A 69 -11.11 -26.72 3.66
C GLU A 69 -11.61 -26.93 5.11
N GLU A 70 -10.72 -26.85 6.11
CA GLU A 70 -11.12 -26.95 7.51
C GLU A 70 -12.09 -25.84 7.94
N MET A 71 -11.88 -24.60 7.45
CA MET A 71 -12.79 -23.48 7.74
C MET A 71 -14.18 -23.70 7.14
N ILE A 72 -14.25 -24.28 5.94
CA ILE A 72 -15.50 -24.65 5.27
C ILE A 72 -16.21 -25.77 6.06
N GLU A 73 -15.49 -26.82 6.44
CA GLU A 73 -16.04 -27.93 7.23
C GLU A 73 -16.61 -27.49 8.58
N LYS A 74 -15.96 -26.50 9.21
CA LYS A 74 -16.42 -25.88 10.47
C LYS A 74 -17.53 -24.84 10.29
N GLY A 75 -17.90 -24.53 9.05
CA GLY A 75 -18.92 -23.53 8.72
C GLY A 75 -18.51 -22.09 9.06
N LEU A 76 -17.20 -21.80 9.15
CA LEU A 76 -16.67 -20.45 9.38
C LEU A 76 -16.77 -19.58 8.12
N VAL A 77 -16.69 -20.20 6.95
CA VAL A 77 -16.85 -19.57 5.64
C VAL A 77 -17.63 -20.53 4.74
N PRO A 78 -18.56 -20.05 3.87
CA PRO A 78 -19.24 -20.92 2.93
C PRO A 78 -18.27 -21.52 1.90
N HIS A 79 -18.66 -22.61 1.25
CA HIS A 79 -17.90 -23.17 0.13
C HIS A 79 -17.72 -22.12 -0.99
N PRO A 80 -16.53 -22.02 -1.65
CA PRO A 80 -16.25 -20.99 -2.65
C PRO A 80 -17.23 -20.90 -3.81
N GLU A 81 -17.89 -22.00 -4.19
CA GLU A 81 -18.95 -21.99 -5.20
C GLU A 81 -20.10 -21.02 -4.89
N HIS A 82 -20.33 -20.75 -3.60
CA HIS A 82 -21.37 -19.85 -3.11
C HIS A 82 -20.87 -18.42 -2.85
N TRP A 83 -19.60 -18.13 -3.13
CA TRP A 83 -19.07 -16.77 -3.02
C TRP A 83 -19.55 -15.92 -4.19
N ASP A 84 -19.74 -14.64 -3.93
CA ASP A 84 -19.89 -13.63 -4.99
C ASP A 84 -18.61 -13.57 -5.83
N GLU A 85 -18.73 -13.26 -7.12
CA GLU A 85 -17.59 -13.19 -8.04
C GLU A 85 -16.52 -12.17 -7.61
N ASN A 86 -16.96 -11.08 -6.97
CA ASN A 86 -16.09 -10.02 -6.47
C ASN A 86 -15.58 -10.28 -5.04
N PHE A 87 -16.00 -11.38 -4.40
CA PHE A 87 -15.57 -11.68 -3.04
C PHE A 87 -14.09 -12.07 -3.01
N ARG A 88 -13.32 -11.25 -2.29
CA ARG A 88 -11.89 -11.46 -2.04
C ARG A 88 -11.74 -12.06 -0.65
N TRP A 89 -11.60 -13.39 -0.57
CA TRP A 89 -11.34 -14.07 0.69
C TRP A 89 -10.00 -13.62 1.27
N LEU A 90 -8.98 -13.54 0.42
CA LEU A 90 -7.71 -12.89 0.71
C LEU A 90 -7.38 -11.84 -0.35
N GLY A 91 -6.79 -10.76 0.09
CA GLY A 91 -6.27 -9.66 -0.69
C GLY A 91 -5.26 -8.90 0.17
N THR A 92 -4.46 -8.02 -0.42
CA THR A 92 -3.51 -7.19 0.33
C THR A 92 -4.19 -6.42 1.46
N GLU A 93 -5.40 -5.90 1.24
CA GLU A 93 -6.24 -5.25 2.24
C GLU A 93 -6.57 -6.19 3.41
N VAL A 94 -6.94 -7.45 3.14
CA VAL A 94 -7.31 -8.42 4.17
C VAL A 94 -6.08 -8.84 4.98
N ILE A 95 -4.95 -9.06 4.31
CA ILE A 95 -3.69 -9.38 4.97
C ILE A 95 -3.26 -8.24 5.90
N THR A 96 -3.41 -6.99 5.47
CA THR A 96 -3.14 -5.82 6.32
C THR A 96 -4.09 -5.76 7.52
N MET A 97 -5.40 -5.98 7.33
CA MET A 97 -6.35 -6.05 8.46
C MET A 97 -5.95 -7.10 9.51
N ILE A 98 -5.50 -8.28 9.06
CA ILE A 98 -5.04 -9.35 9.95
C ILE A 98 -3.75 -8.92 10.68
N ALA A 99 -2.78 -8.36 9.95
CA ALA A 99 -1.52 -7.89 10.51
C ALA A 99 -1.75 -6.83 11.59
N ASP A 100 -2.55 -5.80 11.29
CA ASP A 100 -2.90 -4.72 12.21
C ASP A 100 -3.59 -5.26 13.47
N ALA A 101 -4.50 -6.22 13.31
CA ALA A 101 -5.16 -6.85 14.45
C ALA A 101 -4.17 -7.64 15.32
N ILE A 102 -3.23 -8.39 14.72
CA ILE A 102 -2.18 -9.12 15.45
C ILE A 102 -1.29 -8.15 16.24
N GLU A 103 -0.86 -7.05 15.61
CA GLU A 103 -0.07 -6.01 16.28
C GLU A 103 -0.86 -5.34 17.42
N ASN A 104 -2.18 -5.23 17.27
CA ASN A 104 -3.09 -4.72 18.29
C ASN A 104 -3.61 -5.80 19.27
N ASN A 105 -2.78 -6.78 19.63
CA ASN A 105 -3.11 -7.86 20.58
C ASN A 105 -4.35 -8.68 20.17
N ASP A 106 -4.41 -9.05 18.91
CA ASP A 106 -5.49 -9.78 18.24
C ASP A 106 -6.82 -9.00 18.09
N LEU A 107 -6.86 -7.70 18.39
CA LEU A 107 -8.10 -6.92 18.34
C LEU A 107 -8.28 -6.26 16.96
N PRO A 108 -9.35 -6.56 16.22
CA PRO A 108 -9.65 -5.86 14.99
C PRO A 108 -10.02 -4.39 15.27
N GLY A 109 -9.83 -3.52 14.28
CA GLY A 109 -10.32 -2.14 14.34
C GLY A 109 -11.81 -2.05 13.98
N ASP A 110 -12.46 -0.96 14.38
CA ASP A 110 -13.90 -0.74 14.16
C ASP A 110 -14.32 -0.86 12.69
N LEU A 111 -13.43 -0.45 11.76
CA LEU A 111 -13.67 -0.52 10.32
C LEU A 111 -13.30 -1.87 9.69
N THR A 112 -12.55 -2.72 10.40
CA THR A 112 -12.03 -4.00 9.88
C THR A 112 -12.72 -5.22 10.46
N GLU A 113 -13.38 -5.09 11.62
CA GLU A 113 -14.07 -6.20 12.31
C GLU A 113 -15.04 -6.92 11.39
N LYS A 114 -15.98 -6.19 10.76
CA LYS A 114 -17.00 -6.78 9.90
C LYS A 114 -16.38 -7.52 8.70
N ALA A 115 -15.36 -6.92 8.08
CA ALA A 115 -14.68 -7.51 6.92
C ALA A 115 -13.95 -8.81 7.28
N LEU A 116 -13.32 -8.87 8.46
CA LEU A 116 -12.67 -10.08 8.96
C LEU A 116 -13.68 -11.15 9.39
N GLU A 117 -14.83 -10.75 9.96
CA GLU A 117 -15.92 -11.65 10.34
C GLU A 117 -16.52 -12.36 9.12
N GLU A 118 -16.81 -11.63 8.05
CA GLU A 118 -17.35 -12.17 6.79
C GLU A 118 -16.44 -13.24 6.15
N ARG A 119 -15.15 -13.25 6.49
CA ARG A 119 -14.14 -14.20 5.99
C ARG A 119 -13.84 -15.34 6.95
N GLY A 120 -14.53 -15.39 8.10
CA GLY A 120 -14.34 -16.41 9.12
C GLY A 120 -13.06 -16.24 9.94
N PHE A 121 -12.49 -15.04 10.02
CA PHE A 121 -11.21 -14.77 10.69
C PHE A 121 -11.32 -14.29 12.14
N LEU A 122 -12.54 -14.12 12.65
CA LEU A 122 -12.77 -13.72 14.04
C LEU A 122 -13.33 -14.86 14.88
N GLU A 123 -13.04 -14.82 16.18
CA GLU A 123 -13.64 -15.65 17.21
C GLU A 123 -14.05 -14.79 18.41
N VAL A 124 -15.07 -15.23 19.16
CA VAL A 124 -15.46 -14.57 20.40
C VAL A 124 -14.62 -15.10 21.55
N ARG A 125 -13.84 -14.23 22.18
CA ARG A 125 -13.08 -14.53 23.40
C ARG A 125 -13.75 -13.93 24.63
N LYS A 126 -13.62 -14.62 25.76
CA LYS A 126 -14.11 -14.17 27.06
C LYS A 126 -12.94 -13.98 27.99
N GLU A 127 -12.78 -12.77 28.52
CA GLU A 127 -11.82 -12.48 29.58
C GLU A 127 -12.54 -11.89 30.79
N GLU A 128 -12.16 -12.31 32.00
CA GLU A 128 -12.80 -11.88 33.26
C GLU A 128 -12.84 -10.35 33.44
N LYS A 129 -11.87 -9.62 32.88
CA LYS A 129 -11.74 -8.15 33.01
C LYS A 129 -12.29 -7.35 31.83
N LYS A 130 -12.36 -7.94 30.63
CA LYS A 130 -12.78 -7.26 29.40
C LYS A 130 -14.16 -7.68 28.90
N GLY A 131 -14.73 -8.75 29.46
CA GLY A 131 -16.00 -9.31 28.99
C GLY A 131 -15.83 -10.13 27.70
N GLU A 132 -16.88 -10.19 26.90
CA GLU A 132 -16.89 -10.80 25.56
C GLU A 132 -16.40 -9.81 24.52
N PHE A 133 -15.42 -10.19 23.71
CA PHE A 133 -14.92 -9.40 22.60
C PHE A 133 -14.53 -10.30 21.42
N LYS A 134 -14.52 -9.74 20.21
CA LYS A 134 -14.03 -10.45 19.03
C LYS A 134 -12.52 -10.25 18.89
N ALA A 135 -11.83 -11.33 18.54
CA ALA A 135 -10.40 -11.33 18.29
C ALA A 135 -10.09 -12.14 17.03
N VAL A 136 -8.96 -11.86 16.38
CA VAL A 136 -8.51 -12.71 15.27
C VAL A 136 -8.21 -14.12 15.77
N ASN A 137 -8.77 -15.09 15.05
CA ASN A 137 -8.65 -16.50 15.38
C ASN A 137 -7.34 -17.10 14.87
N ARG A 138 -7.12 -18.39 15.15
CA ARG A 138 -5.92 -19.09 14.68
C ARG A 138 -5.79 -19.13 13.16
N TYR A 139 -6.90 -19.28 12.42
CA TYR A 139 -6.87 -19.33 10.96
C TYR A 139 -6.31 -18.05 10.35
N ALA A 140 -6.69 -16.88 10.87
CA ALA A 140 -6.14 -15.60 10.45
C ALA A 140 -4.61 -15.54 10.64
N LYS A 141 -4.14 -16.00 11.81
CA LYS A 141 -2.70 -16.04 12.13
C LYS A 141 -1.94 -17.01 11.24
N ASP A 142 -2.49 -18.20 11.02
CA ASP A 142 -1.87 -19.22 10.16
C ASP A 142 -1.80 -18.72 8.70
N VAL A 143 -2.85 -18.04 8.21
CA VAL A 143 -2.82 -17.33 6.90
C VAL A 143 -1.72 -16.27 6.86
N PHE A 144 -1.60 -15.44 7.89
CA PHE A 144 -0.57 -14.41 7.93
C PHE A 144 0.85 -14.99 7.95
N GLU A 145 1.06 -16.10 8.66
CA GLU A 145 2.33 -16.83 8.63
C GLU A 145 2.61 -17.43 7.25
N ILE A 146 1.62 -18.01 6.57
CA ILE A 146 1.79 -18.44 5.17
C ILE A 146 2.17 -17.24 4.29
N PHE A 147 1.50 -16.10 4.44
CA PHE A 147 1.83 -14.90 3.69
C PHE A 147 3.29 -14.44 3.92
N LYS A 148 3.77 -14.40 5.17
CA LYS A 148 5.16 -14.02 5.46
C LYS A 148 6.18 -14.98 4.86
N ASN A 149 5.87 -16.28 4.89
CA ASN A 149 6.84 -17.31 4.51
C ASN A 149 6.79 -17.69 3.03
N ALA A 150 5.64 -17.61 2.37
CA ALA A 150 5.54 -17.79 0.92
C ALA A 150 6.26 -16.65 0.20
N THR A 151 7.32 -16.97 -0.53
CA THR A 151 8.00 -16.01 -1.42
C THR A 151 7.26 -16.04 -2.76
N PRO A 152 6.62 -14.94 -3.20
CA PRO A 152 5.98 -14.91 -4.51
C PRO A 152 7.03 -15.08 -5.61
N ARG A 153 6.67 -15.70 -6.73
CA ARG A 153 7.56 -15.71 -7.90
C ARG A 153 7.60 -14.34 -8.53
N LEU A 154 8.72 -14.02 -9.17
CA LEU A 154 8.85 -12.76 -9.90
C LEU A 154 9.17 -13.04 -11.36
N GLU A 155 8.17 -12.81 -12.22
CA GLU A 155 8.31 -12.93 -13.65
C GLU A 155 7.49 -11.83 -14.35
N VAL A 156 8.12 -11.13 -15.27
CA VAL A 156 7.53 -10.00 -15.98
C VAL A 156 7.71 -10.22 -17.47
N SER A 157 6.58 -10.51 -18.14
CA SER A 157 6.54 -10.53 -19.59
C SER A 157 6.73 -9.12 -20.17
N LYS A 158 7.06 -9.05 -21.45
CA LYS A 158 7.14 -7.78 -22.19
C LYS A 158 5.85 -6.96 -22.09
N GLU A 159 4.70 -7.60 -22.23
CA GLU A 159 3.38 -6.96 -22.15
C GLU A 159 3.09 -6.45 -20.74
N LEU A 160 3.41 -7.26 -19.72
CA LEU A 160 3.25 -6.86 -18.33
C LEU A 160 4.20 -5.71 -17.95
N ALA A 161 5.42 -5.69 -18.50
CA ALA A 161 6.34 -4.58 -18.33
C ALA A 161 5.79 -3.28 -18.92
N GLU A 162 5.17 -3.33 -20.09
CA GLU A 162 4.49 -2.16 -20.68
C GLU A 162 3.32 -1.68 -19.83
N TYR A 163 2.53 -2.61 -19.29
CA TYR A 163 1.47 -2.29 -18.35
C TYR A 163 2.02 -1.58 -17.11
N ILE A 164 3.02 -2.18 -16.44
CA ILE A 164 3.68 -1.61 -15.26
C ILE A 164 4.23 -0.21 -15.55
N LYS A 165 4.85 0.03 -16.70
CA LYS A 165 5.36 1.35 -17.09
C LYS A 165 4.25 2.41 -17.20
N LYS A 166 3.09 2.05 -17.72
CA LYS A 166 1.93 2.95 -17.88
C LYS A 166 1.17 3.20 -16.57
N THR A 167 1.15 2.23 -15.66
CA THR A 167 0.38 2.34 -14.41
C THR A 167 0.98 3.38 -13.46
N PRO A 168 0.22 4.39 -12.98
CA PRO A 168 0.70 5.32 -11.96
C PRO A 168 1.14 4.60 -10.69
N VAL A 169 2.19 5.11 -10.03
CA VAL A 169 2.75 4.50 -8.81
C VAL A 169 1.77 4.53 -7.62
N GLY A 170 0.86 5.50 -7.61
CA GLY A 170 -0.07 5.74 -6.50
C GLY A 170 0.55 6.47 -5.31
N PRO A 171 -0.24 6.76 -4.26
CA PRO A 171 -1.62 6.33 -4.08
C PRO A 171 -2.58 6.93 -5.12
N ASN A 172 -3.48 6.11 -5.68
CA ASN A 172 -4.49 6.54 -6.64
C ASN A 172 -5.72 5.63 -6.56
N GLU A 173 -6.88 6.09 -7.02
CA GLU A 173 -8.10 5.28 -7.03
C GLU A 173 -7.91 4.03 -7.93
N SER A 174 -8.40 2.89 -7.47
CA SER A 174 -8.33 1.60 -8.19
C SER A 174 -8.98 1.65 -9.58
N GLY A 175 -9.94 2.55 -9.79
CA GLY A 175 -10.55 2.80 -11.10
C GLY A 175 -9.62 3.45 -12.13
N HIS A 176 -8.48 4.01 -11.71
CA HIS A 176 -7.47 4.59 -12.61
C HIS A 176 -6.40 3.59 -13.06
N LEU A 177 -6.49 2.31 -12.65
CA LEU A 177 -5.64 1.26 -13.22
C LEU A 177 -5.91 1.16 -14.73
N PRO A 178 -4.87 1.07 -15.58
CA PRO A 178 -5.08 0.91 -17.01
C PRO A 178 -5.87 -0.37 -17.33
N GLU A 179 -6.53 -0.41 -18.48
CA GLU A 179 -7.10 -1.66 -18.98
C GLU A 179 -5.98 -2.68 -19.20
N GLY A 180 -6.08 -3.83 -18.53
CA GLY A 180 -5.04 -4.87 -18.56
C GLY A 180 -5.55 -6.28 -18.31
N GLY A 181 -6.86 -6.51 -18.38
CA GLY A 181 -7.46 -7.79 -18.02
C GLY A 181 -7.10 -8.18 -16.59
N ARG A 182 -6.28 -9.23 -16.44
CA ARG A 182 -5.86 -9.80 -15.16
C ARG A 182 -4.51 -9.29 -14.64
N TYR A 183 -3.93 -8.27 -15.28
CA TYR A 183 -2.66 -7.69 -14.83
C TYR A 183 -2.69 -7.12 -13.40
N PRO A 184 -3.75 -6.43 -12.93
CA PRO A 184 -3.85 -6.04 -11.52
C PRO A 184 -3.69 -7.22 -10.55
N GLU A 185 -4.33 -8.35 -10.86
CA GLU A 185 -4.28 -9.58 -10.08
C GLU A 185 -2.90 -10.21 -10.09
N LEU A 186 -2.22 -10.23 -11.24
CA LEU A 186 -0.83 -10.68 -11.35
C LEU A 186 0.13 -9.79 -10.54
N LEU A 187 -0.04 -8.46 -10.59
CA LEU A 187 0.77 -7.55 -9.77
C LEU A 187 0.55 -7.79 -8.27
N GLU A 188 -0.69 -8.02 -7.85
CA GLU A 188 -1.02 -8.29 -6.44
C GLU A 188 -0.53 -9.67 -5.99
N SER A 189 -0.56 -10.64 -6.90
CA SER A 189 -0.02 -11.99 -6.74
C SER A 189 1.48 -11.96 -6.47
N MET A 190 2.22 -11.16 -7.26
CA MET A 190 3.66 -10.91 -7.07
C MET A 190 3.99 -9.92 -5.95
N ARG A 191 2.98 -9.34 -5.27
CA ARG A 191 3.12 -8.31 -4.21
C ARG A 191 3.78 -7.01 -4.70
N LEU A 192 3.57 -6.66 -5.97
CA LEU A 192 4.06 -5.42 -6.57
C LEU A 192 3.11 -4.24 -6.32
N ILE A 193 1.83 -4.54 -6.06
CA ILE A 193 0.79 -3.57 -5.76
C ILE A 193 0.07 -3.97 -4.46
N ALA A 194 -0.43 -2.98 -3.73
CA ALA A 194 -1.27 -3.16 -2.55
C ALA A 194 -2.48 -2.23 -2.60
N PHE A 195 -3.56 -2.66 -1.96
CA PHE A 195 -4.84 -1.96 -1.91
C PHE A 195 -5.17 -1.49 -0.50
N SER A 196 -5.92 -0.39 -0.40
CA SER A 196 -6.33 0.25 0.86
C SER A 196 -7.33 -0.60 1.64
N VAL A 197 -7.22 -0.50 2.97
CA VAL A 197 -8.18 -1.08 3.91
C VAL A 197 -9.37 -0.12 4.09
N PRO A 198 -10.62 -0.61 4.18
CA PRO A 198 -11.06 -2.00 3.99
C PRO A 198 -11.59 -2.31 2.58
N SER A 199 -11.75 -1.28 1.74
CA SER A 199 -12.54 -1.30 0.51
C SER A 199 -11.75 -1.57 -0.77
N SER A 200 -10.42 -1.55 -0.72
CA SER A 200 -9.56 -1.61 -1.92
C SER A 200 -9.84 -0.49 -2.95
N ASP A 201 -10.28 0.68 -2.47
CA ASP A 201 -10.62 1.83 -3.31
C ASP A 201 -9.40 2.60 -3.81
N ILE A 202 -8.28 2.50 -3.10
CA ILE A 202 -7.01 3.13 -3.41
C ILE A 202 -5.96 2.03 -3.58
N TYR A 203 -5.11 2.16 -4.58
CA TYR A 203 -3.96 1.30 -4.77
C TYR A 203 -2.66 2.09 -4.70
N ALA A 204 -1.57 1.39 -4.35
CA ALA A 204 -0.22 1.90 -4.49
C ALA A 204 0.75 0.76 -4.83
N PHE A 205 1.79 1.07 -5.61
CA PHE A 205 2.90 0.16 -5.77
C PHE A 205 3.64 -0.02 -4.44
N THR A 206 3.99 -1.27 -4.13
CA THR A 206 4.82 -1.60 -2.97
C THR A 206 6.26 -1.13 -3.19
N GLY A 207 7.12 -1.20 -2.17
CA GLY A 207 8.55 -0.91 -2.34
C GLY A 207 9.18 -1.72 -3.48
N LEU A 208 8.89 -3.03 -3.53
CA LEU A 208 9.31 -3.91 -4.61
C LEU A 208 8.74 -3.48 -5.97
N GLY A 209 7.45 -3.16 -6.02
CA GLY A 209 6.81 -2.67 -7.25
C GLY A 209 7.45 -1.38 -7.78
N LYS A 210 7.77 -0.43 -6.90
CA LYS A 210 8.40 0.84 -7.28
C LYS A 210 9.80 0.60 -7.85
N ALA A 211 10.60 -0.23 -7.18
CA ALA A 211 11.94 -0.60 -7.65
C ALA A 211 11.89 -1.31 -9.01
N LEU A 212 10.95 -2.25 -9.18
CA LEU A 212 10.76 -2.95 -10.46
C LEU A 212 10.34 -1.99 -11.58
N LYS A 213 9.36 -1.11 -11.32
CA LYS A 213 8.92 -0.10 -12.29
C LYS A 213 10.08 0.81 -12.70
N GLU A 214 10.91 1.21 -11.74
CA GLU A 214 12.10 2.02 -12.02
C GLU A 214 13.11 1.25 -12.89
N ALA A 215 13.42 0.00 -12.55
CA ALA A 215 14.34 -0.85 -13.31
C ALA A 215 13.88 -1.01 -14.76
N LEU A 216 12.59 -1.25 -14.96
CA LEU A 216 12.00 -1.44 -16.29
C LEU A 216 12.24 -0.25 -17.24
N ASN A 217 12.47 0.97 -16.74
CA ASN A 217 12.79 2.12 -17.59
C ASN A 217 14.14 2.00 -18.32
N TYR A 218 15.03 1.14 -17.82
CA TYR A 218 16.38 0.95 -18.34
C TYR A 218 16.57 -0.38 -19.08
N ILE A 219 15.59 -1.28 -19.00
CA ILE A 219 15.65 -2.62 -19.61
C ILE A 219 15.14 -2.57 -21.04
N ALA A 220 15.88 -3.18 -21.96
CA ALA A 220 15.46 -3.35 -23.35
C ALA A 220 14.33 -4.39 -23.45
N PRO A 221 13.17 -4.08 -24.06
CA PRO A 221 12.07 -5.03 -24.23
C PRO A 221 12.29 -5.94 -25.45
N SER A 222 13.44 -6.60 -25.49
CA SER A 222 13.93 -7.45 -26.59
C SER A 222 13.40 -8.88 -26.51
N LEU A 223 13.23 -9.40 -25.30
CA LEU A 223 12.77 -10.77 -25.03
C LEU A 223 11.29 -10.82 -24.61
N PRO A 224 10.61 -11.99 -24.76
CA PRO A 224 9.25 -12.20 -24.25
C PRO A 224 9.12 -12.04 -22.74
N VAL A 225 10.17 -12.41 -21.99
CA VAL A 225 10.30 -12.21 -20.54
C VAL A 225 11.48 -11.28 -20.30
N VAL A 226 11.23 -10.17 -19.60
CA VAL A 226 12.24 -9.12 -19.38
C VAL A 226 12.79 -9.11 -17.95
N VAL A 227 12.07 -9.74 -17.01
CA VAL A 227 12.53 -10.00 -15.65
C VAL A 227 12.04 -11.39 -15.25
N SER A 228 12.92 -12.20 -14.70
CA SER A 228 12.62 -13.51 -14.11
C SER A 228 13.60 -13.80 -12.98
N GLU A 229 13.29 -14.79 -12.15
CA GLU A 229 14.20 -15.24 -11.09
C GLU A 229 15.55 -15.69 -11.66
N ASP A 230 15.57 -16.42 -12.78
CA ASP A 230 16.80 -16.85 -13.45
C ASP A 230 17.68 -15.67 -13.90
N ILE A 231 17.05 -14.61 -14.42
CA ILE A 231 17.75 -13.36 -14.78
C ILE A 231 18.35 -12.71 -13.52
N LEU A 232 17.58 -12.62 -12.44
CA LEU A 232 18.05 -12.05 -11.18
C LEU A 232 19.22 -12.86 -10.58
N TYR A 233 19.10 -14.19 -10.57
CA TYR A 233 20.18 -15.07 -10.09
C TYR A 233 21.43 -14.96 -10.96
N SER A 234 21.28 -14.79 -12.28
CA SER A 234 22.40 -14.54 -13.19
C SER A 234 23.15 -13.25 -12.83
N LEU A 235 22.44 -12.17 -12.52
CA LEU A 235 23.06 -10.90 -12.08
C LEU A 235 23.81 -11.06 -10.75
N VAL A 236 23.24 -11.79 -9.80
CA VAL A 236 23.88 -12.05 -8.49
C VAL A 236 25.13 -12.92 -8.65
N LYS A 237 25.07 -13.92 -9.53
CA LYS A 237 26.21 -14.80 -9.83
C LYS A 237 27.40 -14.02 -10.39
N ILE A 238 27.18 -12.92 -11.12
CA ILE A 238 28.27 -12.01 -11.53
C ILE A 238 28.98 -11.41 -10.31
N LEU A 239 28.23 -10.98 -9.29
CA LEU A 239 28.80 -10.40 -8.05
C LEU A 239 29.57 -11.44 -7.23
N ASP A 240 29.03 -12.66 -7.12
CA ASP A 240 29.56 -13.70 -6.25
C ASP A 240 30.70 -14.50 -6.90
N GLU A 241 30.57 -14.84 -8.18
CA GLU A 241 31.45 -15.79 -8.87
C GLU A 241 32.21 -15.18 -10.06
N GLY A 242 31.80 -13.99 -10.52
CA GLY A 242 32.36 -13.30 -11.67
C GLY A 242 31.69 -13.66 -13.01
N PHE A 243 31.75 -12.73 -13.96
CA PHE A 243 31.07 -12.82 -15.27
C PHE A 243 31.44 -14.07 -16.09
N ASP A 244 32.68 -14.54 -16.00
CA ASP A 244 33.15 -15.72 -16.74
C ASP A 244 32.46 -17.03 -16.34
N ARG A 245 31.80 -17.06 -15.17
CA ARG A 245 31.09 -18.24 -14.66
C ARG A 245 29.67 -18.39 -15.19
N LEU A 246 29.16 -17.38 -15.88
CA LEU A 246 27.91 -17.48 -16.61
C LEU A 246 28.09 -18.35 -17.86
N SER A 247 27.06 -19.14 -18.16
CA SER A 247 26.88 -19.83 -19.42
C SER A 247 26.66 -18.82 -20.56
N ASP A 248 26.89 -19.26 -21.80
CA ASP A 248 26.70 -18.40 -22.97
C ASP A 248 25.24 -17.91 -23.10
N THR A 249 24.28 -18.76 -22.73
CA THR A 249 22.85 -18.41 -22.71
C THR A 249 22.52 -17.33 -21.67
N GLU A 250 23.08 -17.43 -20.47
CA GLU A 250 22.91 -16.40 -19.43
C GLU A 250 23.51 -15.06 -19.92
N LYS A 251 24.72 -15.07 -20.51
CA LYS A 251 25.37 -13.86 -21.04
C LYS A 251 24.57 -13.22 -22.16
N GLU A 252 24.11 -14.01 -23.13
CA GLU A 252 23.29 -13.55 -24.25
C GLU A 252 21.99 -12.90 -23.75
N THR A 253 21.31 -13.54 -22.79
CA THR A 253 20.09 -13.00 -22.16
C THR A 253 20.36 -11.64 -21.50
N LEU A 254 21.43 -11.52 -20.70
CA LEU A 254 21.75 -10.27 -20.02
C LEU A 254 22.16 -9.15 -21.00
N TRP A 255 22.85 -9.48 -22.08
CA TRP A 255 23.22 -8.53 -23.14
C TRP A 255 22.00 -8.06 -23.94
N GLU A 256 21.12 -8.98 -24.36
CA GLU A 256 19.91 -8.64 -25.10
C GLU A 256 18.99 -7.71 -24.31
N LEU A 257 18.89 -7.91 -22.99
CA LEU A 257 18.12 -7.05 -22.09
C LEU A 257 18.83 -5.74 -21.74
N GLY A 258 20.10 -5.57 -22.14
CA GLY A 258 20.90 -4.36 -21.86
C GLY A 258 21.26 -4.22 -20.38
N LEU A 259 21.47 -5.33 -19.67
CA LEU A 259 21.73 -5.35 -18.22
C LEU A 259 23.21 -5.24 -17.88
N VAL A 260 24.08 -5.75 -18.75
CA VAL A 260 25.54 -5.77 -18.56
C VAL A 260 26.28 -5.49 -19.86
N ASP A 261 27.54 -5.05 -19.78
CA ASP A 261 28.43 -4.90 -20.93
C ASP A 261 29.19 -6.20 -21.28
N GLU A 262 30.05 -6.14 -22.30
CA GLU A 262 30.88 -7.27 -22.77
C GLU A 262 31.87 -7.80 -21.72
N ASN A 263 32.17 -7.01 -20.68
CA ASN A 263 33.09 -7.35 -19.60
C ASN A 263 32.36 -7.74 -18.30
N GLY A 264 31.02 -7.73 -18.30
CA GLY A 264 30.20 -8.02 -17.13
C GLY A 264 30.00 -6.85 -16.16
N ASN A 265 30.31 -5.62 -16.57
CA ASN A 265 29.94 -4.44 -15.78
C ASN A 265 28.45 -4.16 -15.93
N PHE A 266 27.78 -3.81 -14.84
CA PHE A 266 26.35 -3.53 -14.86
C PHE A 266 26.04 -2.21 -15.56
N TYR A 267 25.03 -2.23 -16.42
CA TYR A 267 24.31 -1.03 -16.84
C TYR A 267 23.26 -0.65 -15.79
N PRO A 268 22.65 0.55 -15.86
CA PRO A 268 21.65 0.99 -14.88
C PRO A 268 20.49 0.01 -14.68
N GLY A 269 20.06 -0.69 -15.74
CA GLY A 269 19.04 -1.74 -15.62
C GLY A 269 19.48 -2.92 -14.74
N GLY A 270 20.72 -3.39 -14.90
CA GLY A 270 21.30 -4.46 -14.09
C GLY A 270 21.45 -4.06 -12.62
N GLU A 271 21.96 -2.85 -12.35
CA GLU A 271 22.09 -2.32 -10.98
C GLU A 271 20.72 -2.21 -10.28
N LYS A 272 19.71 -1.71 -10.99
CA LYS A 272 18.35 -1.58 -10.44
C LYS A 272 17.69 -2.94 -10.22
N LEU A 273 17.95 -3.93 -11.07
CA LEU A 273 17.45 -5.29 -10.86
C LEU A 273 18.11 -5.99 -9.67
N LEU A 274 19.36 -5.66 -9.33
CA LEU A 274 19.98 -6.15 -8.08
C LEU A 274 19.25 -5.61 -6.84
N GLU A 275 18.79 -4.36 -6.86
CA GLU A 275 17.94 -3.82 -5.79
C GLU A 275 16.56 -4.51 -5.74
N VAL A 276 15.97 -4.80 -6.91
CA VAL A 276 14.75 -5.61 -7.00
C VAL A 276 14.96 -6.99 -6.37
N TYR A 277 16.06 -7.67 -6.69
CA TYR A 277 16.41 -8.97 -6.12
C TYR A 277 16.56 -8.88 -4.60
N ARG A 278 17.25 -7.86 -4.08
CA ARG A 278 17.41 -7.65 -2.64
C ARG A 278 16.06 -7.52 -1.94
N LEU A 279 15.19 -6.62 -2.42
CA LEU A 279 13.85 -6.41 -1.86
C LEU A 279 12.97 -7.67 -1.95
N TRP A 280 13.07 -8.41 -3.05
CA TRP A 280 12.32 -9.64 -3.26
C TRP A 280 12.79 -10.77 -2.32
N LYS A 281 14.10 -10.95 -2.17
CA LYS A 281 14.70 -12.02 -1.35
C LYS A 281 14.61 -11.75 0.14
N ASP A 282 14.93 -10.53 0.56
CA ASP A 282 14.98 -10.17 1.98
C ASP A 282 13.57 -10.02 2.57
N LYS A 283 12.55 -9.87 1.71
CA LYS A 283 11.16 -9.57 2.11
C LYS A 283 11.06 -8.32 2.99
N GLU A 284 12.12 -7.52 3.04
CA GLU A 284 12.21 -6.28 3.78
C GLU A 284 11.63 -5.17 2.91
N PHE A 285 10.38 -4.85 3.18
CA PHE A 285 9.80 -3.63 2.66
C PHE A 285 10.34 -2.49 3.52
N PRO A 286 11.10 -1.51 2.95
CA PRO A 286 11.49 -0.35 3.73
C PRO A 286 10.21 0.26 4.30
N PRO A 287 10.19 0.60 5.62
CA PRO A 287 8.99 1.13 6.25
C PRO A 287 8.52 2.32 5.42
N VAL A 288 7.32 2.21 4.86
CA VAL A 288 6.66 3.38 4.27
C VAL A 288 6.49 4.34 5.43
N LYS A 289 7.17 5.48 5.40
CA LYS A 289 6.95 6.54 6.38
C LYS A 289 5.51 7.03 6.21
N THR A 290 4.59 6.40 6.91
CA THR A 290 3.22 6.87 7.04
C THR A 290 3.25 7.97 8.10
N PHE A 291 2.98 9.19 7.70
CA PHE A 291 2.77 10.30 8.61
C PHE A 291 1.32 10.75 8.46
N ASN A 292 0.68 11.06 9.58
CA ASN A 292 -0.67 11.57 9.58
C ASN A 292 -0.60 13.06 9.24
N ILE A 293 -1.24 13.48 8.14
CA ILE A 293 -1.43 14.91 7.85
C ILE A 293 -2.60 15.39 8.72
N GLU A 294 -2.30 16.20 9.72
CA GLU A 294 -3.30 16.88 10.53
C GLU A 294 -4.05 17.94 9.73
N ILE A 295 -5.22 18.35 10.24
CA ILE A 295 -6.10 19.31 9.56
C ILE A 295 -5.38 20.63 9.26
N LEU A 296 -4.53 21.11 10.18
CA LEU A 296 -3.75 22.32 9.98
C LEU A 296 -2.79 22.18 8.79
N GLU A 297 -2.06 21.07 8.71
CA GLU A 297 -1.10 20.79 7.64
C GLU A 297 -1.80 20.68 6.28
N ALA A 298 -2.96 20.00 6.23
CA ALA A 298 -3.77 19.96 5.02
C ALA A 298 -4.24 21.35 4.58
N GLU A 299 -4.64 22.22 5.51
CA GLU A 299 -5.02 23.60 5.21
C GLU A 299 -3.84 24.48 4.79
N LEU A 300 -2.65 24.26 5.35
CA LEU A 300 -1.42 24.94 4.93
C LEU A 300 -1.09 24.61 3.47
N LEU A 301 -1.12 23.32 3.10
CA LEU A 301 -0.88 22.89 1.72
C LEU A 301 -1.88 23.53 0.74
N LYS A 302 -3.18 23.51 1.09
CA LYS A 302 -4.21 24.17 0.27
C LYS A 302 -4.02 25.68 0.18
N THR A 303 -3.56 26.32 1.25
CA THR A 303 -3.35 27.78 1.28
C THR A 303 -2.14 28.16 0.42
N ILE A 304 -1.05 27.39 0.48
CA ILE A 304 0.12 27.55 -0.39
C ILE A 304 -0.30 27.40 -1.87
N ASP A 305 -1.07 26.36 -2.18
CA ASP A 305 -1.59 26.14 -3.54
C ASP A 305 -2.47 27.30 -4.01
N TYR A 306 -3.42 27.73 -3.18
CA TYR A 306 -4.31 28.84 -3.46
C TYR A 306 -3.55 30.14 -3.74
N ILE A 307 -2.55 30.47 -2.93
CA ILE A 307 -1.76 31.69 -3.13
C ILE A 307 -1.04 31.63 -4.48
N TRP A 308 -0.42 30.50 -4.85
CA TRP A 308 0.29 30.37 -6.13
C TRP A 308 -0.63 30.35 -7.35
N THR A 309 -1.79 29.68 -7.25
CA THR A 309 -2.69 29.44 -8.39
C THR A 309 -3.64 30.61 -8.61
N GLU A 310 -4.19 31.18 -7.54
CA GLU A 310 -5.27 32.17 -7.62
C GLU A 310 -4.79 33.59 -7.32
N GLU A 311 -3.97 33.80 -6.30
CA GLU A 311 -3.61 35.17 -5.86
C GLU A 311 -2.38 35.72 -6.58
N TYR A 312 -1.35 34.91 -6.77
CA TYR A 312 -0.15 35.28 -7.51
C TYR A 312 -0.47 35.63 -8.97
N THR A 313 -1.43 34.93 -9.58
CA THR A 313 -1.86 35.21 -10.97
C THR A 313 -2.58 36.54 -11.10
N LYS A 314 -3.24 37.02 -10.03
CA LYS A 314 -3.86 38.35 -9.96
C LYS A 314 -2.86 39.44 -9.58
N ASN A 315 -1.94 39.15 -8.66
CA ASN A 315 -0.92 40.07 -8.18
C ASN A 315 0.42 39.34 -7.88
N PRO A 316 1.43 39.46 -8.75
CA PRO A 316 2.73 38.76 -8.61
C PRO A 316 3.59 39.17 -7.40
N GLU A 317 3.12 40.08 -6.55
CA GLU A 317 3.76 40.44 -5.28
C GLU A 317 3.22 39.64 -4.08
N ILE A 318 2.05 39.01 -4.24
CA ILE A 318 1.45 38.11 -3.24
C ILE A 318 2.04 36.72 -3.45
N VAL A 319 2.91 36.30 -2.55
CA VAL A 319 3.61 35.01 -2.57
C VAL A 319 3.49 34.36 -1.20
N PRO A 320 3.52 33.03 -1.08
CA PRO A 320 3.25 32.32 0.17
C PRO A 320 4.46 32.39 1.12
N THR A 321 4.68 33.56 1.70
CA THR A 321 5.50 33.72 2.90
C THR A 321 4.70 33.29 4.13
N VAL A 322 5.36 33.10 5.27
CA VAL A 322 4.67 32.75 6.53
C VAL A 322 3.62 33.80 6.87
N GLU A 323 3.91 35.09 6.68
CA GLU A 323 2.98 36.19 6.93
C GLU A 323 1.73 36.11 6.06
N GLU A 324 1.89 35.88 4.75
CA GLU A 324 0.77 35.77 3.83
C GLU A 324 -0.05 34.50 4.10
N ILE A 325 0.60 33.37 4.39
CA ILE A 325 -0.09 32.14 4.77
C ILE A 325 -0.94 32.37 6.03
N VAL A 326 -0.39 33.02 7.06
CA VAL A 326 -1.14 33.39 8.27
C VAL A 326 -2.30 34.34 7.93
N HIS A 327 -2.09 35.32 7.05
CA HIS A 327 -3.12 36.25 6.60
C HIS A 327 -4.30 35.52 5.93
N PHE A 328 -4.04 34.69 4.92
CA PHE A 328 -5.08 33.97 4.19
C PHE A 328 -5.81 32.93 5.05
N LEU A 329 -5.13 32.32 6.02
CA LEU A 329 -5.78 31.44 7.01
C LEU A 329 -6.80 32.20 7.88
N LEU A 330 -6.56 33.49 8.17
CA LEU A 330 -7.44 34.33 8.99
C LEU A 330 -8.64 34.89 8.22
N GLU A 331 -8.52 35.04 6.90
CA GLU A 331 -9.60 35.57 6.05
C GLU A 331 -10.73 34.55 5.78
N LYS A 332 -10.47 33.25 5.96
CA LYS A 332 -11.47 32.21 5.70
C LYS A 332 -12.66 32.28 6.68
N PRO A 333 -13.92 32.17 6.20
CA PRO A 333 -15.10 32.19 7.06
C PRO A 333 -15.14 31.01 8.05
N LEU A 334 -15.50 31.26 9.32
CA LEU A 334 -15.59 30.21 10.37
C LEU A 334 -16.50 29.01 10.01
N LYS A 335 -17.45 29.19 9.10
CA LYS A 335 -18.37 28.12 8.64
C LYS A 335 -17.66 26.99 7.92
N GLU A 336 -16.49 27.24 7.31
CA GLU A 336 -15.67 26.24 6.63
C GLU A 336 -14.81 25.42 7.62
N TYR A 337 -14.68 25.89 8.86
CA TYR A 337 -13.89 25.25 9.94
C TYR A 337 -14.72 24.38 10.90
N LYS A 338 -15.86 23.85 10.44
CA LYS A 338 -16.74 22.95 11.23
C LYS A 338 -16.01 21.71 11.77
N HIS A 339 -14.94 21.27 11.10
CA HIS A 339 -14.17 20.07 11.42
C HIS A 339 -13.05 20.33 12.44
N VAL A 340 -12.51 21.57 12.47
CA VAL A 340 -11.58 22.03 13.51
C VAL A 340 -12.28 22.10 14.87
N LEU A 341 -13.60 22.31 14.87
CA LEU A 341 -14.51 22.21 16.01
C LEU A 341 -14.48 20.81 16.69
N GLU A 342 -14.26 19.74 15.93
CA GLU A 342 -14.19 18.37 16.47
C GLU A 342 -12.80 18.01 17.01
N TYR A 343 -11.73 18.53 16.39
CA TYR A 343 -10.35 18.28 16.80
C TYR A 343 -9.96 19.12 18.02
N TYR A 344 -10.13 20.45 17.96
CA TYR A 344 -9.94 21.30 19.14
C TYR A 344 -11.00 21.04 20.19
N GLY A 345 -12.22 20.65 19.84
CA GLY A 345 -13.24 20.24 20.80
C GLY A 345 -12.82 19.04 21.66
N ARG A 346 -12.07 18.09 21.10
CA ARG A 346 -11.49 16.95 21.84
C ARG A 346 -10.29 17.35 22.71
N ARG A 347 -9.39 18.19 22.19
CA ARG A 347 -8.21 18.67 22.92
C ARG A 347 -8.56 19.66 24.05
N ILE A 348 -9.49 20.58 23.79
CA ILE A 348 -10.11 21.47 24.79
C ILE A 348 -10.87 20.68 25.86
N ASN A 349 -11.43 19.51 25.49
CA ASN A 349 -12.09 18.64 26.46
C ASN A 349 -11.13 17.99 27.46
N GLN A 350 -9.86 17.79 27.09
CA GLN A 350 -8.81 17.21 27.92
C GLN A 350 -8.11 18.27 28.80
N ASP A 351 -7.94 19.51 28.30
CA ASP A 351 -7.07 20.50 28.96
C ASP A 351 -7.79 21.59 29.81
N PHE A 352 -9.12 21.74 29.74
CA PHE A 352 -9.82 22.85 30.41
C PHE A 352 -11.00 22.43 31.32
N ASN A 353 -11.27 23.20 32.39
CA ASN A 353 -12.43 23.07 33.30
C ASN A 353 -13.76 23.34 32.58
N TYR A 354 -14.83 22.61 32.94
CA TYR A 354 -16.22 22.76 32.50
C TYR A 354 -16.72 24.21 32.30
N LYS A 355 -16.45 25.12 33.25
CA LYS A 355 -16.85 26.55 33.14
C LYS A 355 -16.20 27.25 31.95
N LYS A 356 -14.91 26.97 31.71
CA LYS A 356 -14.16 27.54 30.60
C LYS A 356 -14.62 26.94 29.27
N LYS A 357 -15.01 25.66 29.24
CA LYS A 357 -15.60 25.00 28.05
C LYS A 357 -16.90 25.65 27.59
N GLU A 358 -17.76 26.01 28.54
CA GLU A 358 -19.06 26.62 28.26
C GLU A 358 -18.93 28.07 27.76
N GLU A 359 -17.97 28.82 28.31
CA GLU A 359 -17.59 30.15 27.83
C GLU A 359 -17.04 30.11 26.40
N ILE A 360 -16.16 29.13 26.11
CA ILE A 360 -15.57 28.93 24.78
C ILE A 360 -16.66 28.60 23.75
N ARG A 361 -17.57 27.67 24.06
CA ARG A 361 -18.69 27.31 23.16
C ARG A 361 -19.61 28.49 22.84
N LYS A 362 -19.85 29.38 23.82
CA LYS A 362 -20.66 30.59 23.60
C LYS A 362 -19.93 31.60 22.71
N LYS A 363 -18.65 31.88 22.99
CA LYS A 363 -17.82 32.79 22.18
C LYS A 363 -17.69 32.31 20.74
N PHE A 364 -17.51 31.00 20.50
CA PHE A 364 -17.51 30.41 19.15
C PHE A 364 -18.82 30.63 18.36
N ALA A 365 -19.98 30.64 19.04
CA ALA A 365 -21.27 30.83 18.39
C ALA A 365 -21.57 32.30 18.03
N GLU A 366 -20.90 33.24 18.69
CA GLU A 366 -21.08 34.68 18.53
C GLU A 366 -20.16 35.30 17.47
N VAL A 367 -19.03 34.65 17.20
CA VAL A 367 -17.93 35.17 16.37
C VAL A 367 -18.08 34.79 14.88
N LYS A 368 -17.64 35.67 13.96
CA LYS A 368 -17.80 35.48 12.51
C LYS A 368 -16.53 35.06 11.76
N SER A 369 -15.35 35.41 12.25
CA SER A 369 -14.05 35.06 11.64
C SER A 369 -13.11 34.31 12.60
N VAL A 370 -12.13 33.60 12.04
CA VAL A 370 -11.09 32.89 12.81
C VAL A 370 -10.28 33.86 13.66
N GLU A 371 -10.02 35.06 13.16
CA GLU A 371 -9.30 36.12 13.87
C GLU A 371 -10.01 36.57 15.17
N GLU A 372 -11.30 36.88 15.09
CA GLU A 372 -12.11 37.29 16.25
C GLU A 372 -12.15 36.18 17.32
N LEU A 373 -12.11 34.92 16.87
CA LEU A 373 -12.14 33.76 17.74
C LEU A 373 -10.80 33.62 18.48
N PHE A 374 -9.67 33.67 17.77
CA PHE A 374 -8.33 33.60 18.38
C PHE A 374 -8.07 34.78 19.34
N LYS A 375 -8.51 36.00 18.98
CA LYS A 375 -8.48 37.16 19.89
C LYS A 375 -9.23 36.91 21.19
N SER A 376 -10.38 36.24 21.13
CA SER A 376 -11.22 35.97 22.31
C SER A 376 -10.61 34.98 23.32
N PHE A 377 -9.65 34.16 22.88
CA PHE A 377 -8.92 33.21 23.72
C PHE A 377 -7.71 33.82 24.42
N TYR A 378 -7.13 34.87 23.83
CA TYR A 378 -5.81 35.39 24.17
C TYR A 378 -5.84 36.93 24.16
N GLU A 379 -6.73 37.52 24.97
CA GLU A 379 -7.01 38.97 25.01
C GLU A 379 -5.87 39.86 25.54
N LYS A 380 -4.70 39.32 25.92
CA LYS A 380 -3.58 40.14 26.42
C LYS A 380 -2.49 40.31 25.35
N GLY A 381 -2.38 41.53 24.83
CA GLY A 381 -1.12 42.08 24.29
C GLY A 381 -0.69 41.64 22.88
N ASN A 382 -1.59 41.21 21.99
CA ASN A 382 -1.26 40.68 20.65
C ASN A 382 -0.44 39.37 20.63
N GLU A 383 -0.21 38.73 21.77
CA GLU A 383 0.52 37.44 21.88
C GLU A 383 -0.13 36.28 21.08
N TRP A 384 -1.39 36.45 20.65
CA TRP A 384 -2.13 35.43 19.90
C TRP A 384 -1.64 35.31 18.44
N TYR A 385 -1.24 36.43 17.84
CA TYR A 385 -0.74 36.45 16.46
C TYR A 385 0.66 35.82 16.40
N GLU A 386 1.52 36.16 17.36
CA GLU A 386 2.85 35.56 17.52
C GLU A 386 2.75 34.04 17.71
N LYS A 387 1.83 33.55 18.55
CA LYS A 387 1.62 32.11 18.73
C LYS A 387 1.10 31.40 17.50
N LEU A 388 0.20 32.02 16.73
CA LEU A 388 -0.29 31.43 15.49
C LEU A 388 0.83 31.38 14.44
N PHE A 389 1.64 32.44 14.37
CA PHE A 389 2.81 32.49 13.52
C PHE A 389 3.81 31.38 13.87
N ASP A 390 4.11 31.17 15.16
CA ASP A 390 4.98 30.08 15.64
C ASP A 390 4.44 28.70 15.24
N VAL A 391 3.14 28.45 15.45
CA VAL A 391 2.48 27.18 15.11
C VAL A 391 2.50 26.91 13.61
N VAL A 392 2.22 27.91 12.78
CA VAL A 392 2.28 27.79 11.32
C VAL A 392 3.73 27.53 10.89
N GLN A 393 4.69 28.22 11.49
CA GLN A 393 6.11 28.05 11.18
C GLN A 393 6.61 26.64 11.55
N GLU A 394 6.25 26.11 12.72
CA GLU A 394 6.56 24.73 13.13
C GLU A 394 5.95 23.69 12.17
N ALA A 395 4.70 23.89 11.76
CA ALA A 395 4.03 23.01 10.82
C ALA A 395 4.67 23.06 9.42
N LEU A 396 5.09 24.23 8.94
CA LEU A 396 5.82 24.37 7.67
C LEU A 396 7.17 23.66 7.71
N TYR A 397 7.93 23.75 8.81
CA TYR A 397 9.17 22.98 8.97
C TYR A 397 8.93 21.47 8.95
N THR A 398 7.83 21.04 9.56
CA THR A 398 7.43 19.63 9.57
C THR A 398 7.10 19.16 8.15
N LEU A 399 6.28 19.91 7.41
CA LEU A 399 5.93 19.63 6.02
C LEU A 399 7.18 19.60 5.10
N GLU A 400 8.12 20.52 5.30
CA GLU A 400 9.39 20.56 4.56
C GLU A 400 10.28 19.35 4.89
N ALA A 401 10.38 18.96 6.17
CA ALA A 401 11.15 17.79 6.59
C ALA A 401 10.60 16.47 6.01
N PHE A 402 9.30 16.42 5.74
CA PHE A 402 8.64 15.30 5.06
C PHE A 402 8.63 15.43 3.53
N GLY A 403 9.19 16.51 2.96
CA GLY A 403 9.27 16.74 1.52
C GLY A 403 7.92 17.04 0.86
N LEU A 404 6.94 17.53 1.61
CA LEU A 404 5.62 17.93 1.10
C LEU A 404 5.59 19.37 0.58
N ILE A 405 6.56 20.18 1.01
CA ILE A 405 6.80 21.52 0.49
C ILE A 405 8.30 21.75 0.35
N THR A 406 8.68 22.66 -0.54
CA THR A 406 10.02 23.22 -0.64
C THR A 406 10.01 24.68 -0.20
N THR A 407 11.09 25.11 0.45
CA THR A 407 11.34 26.53 0.70
C THR A 407 12.33 27.06 -0.32
N GLU A 408 11.97 28.15 -1.00
CA GLU A 408 12.83 28.86 -1.95
C GLU A 408 12.93 30.35 -1.62
N GLU A 409 13.94 31.02 -2.17
CA GLU A 409 14.06 32.47 -2.11
C GLU A 409 13.48 33.10 -3.38
N HIS A 410 12.43 33.91 -3.23
CA HIS A 410 11.79 34.63 -4.32
C HIS A 410 11.82 36.14 -4.07
N LYS A 411 12.54 36.88 -4.93
CA LYS A 411 12.71 38.35 -4.82
C LYS A 411 13.15 38.81 -3.41
N GLY A 412 14.03 38.05 -2.75
CA GLY A 412 14.51 38.35 -1.40
C GLY A 412 13.56 37.99 -0.25
N LYS A 413 12.47 37.27 -0.53
CA LYS A 413 11.54 36.72 0.47
C LYS A 413 11.63 35.20 0.49
N LYS A 414 11.53 34.61 1.68
CA LYS A 414 11.41 33.15 1.87
C LYS A 414 9.97 32.73 1.54
N VAL A 415 9.80 31.86 0.54
CA VAL A 415 8.47 31.42 0.07
C VAL A 415 8.37 29.90 0.10
N HIS A 416 7.15 29.39 0.25
CA HIS A 416 6.85 27.95 0.31
C HIS A 416 6.15 27.47 -0.96
N LYS A 417 6.48 26.29 -1.46
CA LYS A 417 5.88 25.70 -2.66
C LYS A 417 5.61 24.21 -2.45
N LEU A 418 4.57 23.67 -3.08
CA LEU A 418 4.28 22.24 -3.12
C LEU A 418 5.27 21.47 -4.01
#